data_AF-A0ABD6J198-F1
#
_entry.id   AF-A0ABD6J198-F1
#
_cell.length_a   1.000
_cell.length_b   1.000
_cell.length_c   1.000
_cell.angle_alpha   90.00
_cell.angle_beta   90.00
_cell.angle_gamma   90.00
#
_symmetry.space_group_name_H-M   'P 1'
#
loop_
_entity.id
_entity.type
_entity.pdbx_description
1 polymer ?
#
loop_
_entity_poly.entity_id
_entity_poly.type
_entity_poly.pdbx_seq_one_letter_code
_entity_poly.pdbx_strand_id
1 'polypeptide(L)'
;WQRALLGDENDPDSLAARQLAYWHEALAEMPDELILPADRQRPAAPSHRAEAIDLVLPAELHARVSGLARESGTTLFMVVQAAVAALLSRL
;
A
#
# COMPACT_ATOMS: atom_id res chain seq x y z
N TRP A 1 2.06 -10.70 25.80
CA TRP A 1 2.28 -11.56 24.62
C TRP A 1 3.13 -10.85 23.56
N GLN A 2 2.79 -9.62 23.14
CA GLN A 2 3.51 -8.90 22.07
C GLN A 2 5.00 -8.66 22.39
N ARG A 3 5.34 -8.10 23.56
CA ARG A 3 6.75 -7.98 24.00
C ARG A 3 7.46 -9.34 24.19
N ALA A 4 6.71 -10.39 24.51
CA ALA A 4 7.28 -11.73 24.65
C ALA A 4 7.62 -12.37 23.30
N LEU A 5 6.92 -11.98 22.22
CA LEU A 5 7.17 -12.45 20.86
C LEU A 5 8.20 -11.56 20.13
N LEU A 6 8.07 -10.24 20.28
CA LEU A 6 8.89 -9.26 19.54
C LEU A 6 10.23 -8.98 20.24
N GLY A 7 10.32 -9.18 21.55
CA GLY A 7 11.47 -8.77 22.35
C GLY A 7 11.52 -7.26 22.62
N ASP A 8 12.66 -6.80 23.13
CA ASP A 8 12.94 -5.38 23.37
C ASP A 8 13.48 -4.72 22.11
N GLU A 9 12.94 -3.57 21.72
CA GLU A 9 13.42 -2.80 20.57
C GLU A 9 14.86 -2.28 20.73
N ASN A 10 15.33 -2.17 21.98
CA ASN A 10 16.71 -1.76 22.29
C ASN A 10 17.70 -2.94 22.24
N ASP A 11 17.21 -4.17 22.15
CA ASP A 11 18.03 -5.36 21.91
C ASP A 11 18.17 -5.58 20.39
N PRO A 12 19.36 -5.38 19.79
CA PRO A 12 19.57 -5.47 18.34
C PRO A 12 19.23 -6.84 17.75
N ASP A 13 19.30 -7.90 18.56
CA ASP A 13 19.01 -9.27 18.13
C ASP A 13 17.52 -9.62 18.19
N SER A 14 16.70 -8.71 18.75
CA SER A 14 15.26 -8.91 18.86
C SER A 14 14.55 -8.82 17.51
N LEU A 15 13.39 -9.47 17.43
CA LEU A 15 12.53 -9.37 16.26
C LEU A 15 12.00 -7.93 16.07
N ALA A 16 11.75 -7.21 17.17
CA ALA A 16 11.35 -5.81 17.14
C ALA A 16 12.41 -4.93 16.47
N ALA A 17 13.66 -5.01 16.92
CA ALA A 17 14.76 -4.22 16.37
C ALA A 17 14.96 -4.48 14.88
N ARG A 18 14.90 -5.76 14.47
CA ARG A 18 15.04 -6.15 13.04
C ARG A 18 13.89 -5.64 12.18
N GLN A 19 12.65 -5.74 12.65
CA GLN A 19 11.48 -5.23 11.91
C GLN A 19 11.51 -3.69 11.82
N LEU A 20 11.91 -3.00 12.90
CA LEU A 20 12.09 -1.56 12.89
C LEU A 20 13.19 -1.13 11.92
N ALA A 21 14.33 -1.79 11.92
CA ALA A 21 15.42 -1.49 11.00
C ALA A 21 14.98 -1.63 9.54
N TYR A 22 14.27 -2.71 9.21
CA TYR A 22 13.69 -2.92 7.88
C TYR A 22 12.76 -1.76 7.49
N TRP A 23 11.83 -1.34 8.36
CA TRP A 23 10.90 -0.26 8.01
C TRP A 23 11.55 1.11 7.92
N HIS A 24 12.58 1.39 8.72
CA HIS A 24 13.38 2.62 8.57
C HIS A 24 14.05 2.68 7.20
N GLU A 25 14.60 1.57 6.72
CA GLU A 25 15.22 1.50 5.40
C GLU A 25 14.17 1.54 4.27
N ALA A 26 13.12 0.72 4.37
CA ALA A 26 12.10 0.58 3.33
C ALA A 26 11.27 1.86 3.12
N LEU A 27 11.14 2.70 4.15
CA LEU A 27 10.42 3.99 4.09
C LEU A 27 11.36 5.20 4.08
N ALA A 28 12.68 4.98 3.98
CA ALA A 28 13.65 6.06 3.84
C ALA A 28 13.34 6.89 2.57
N GLU A 29 13.54 8.20 2.66
CA GLU A 29 13.35 9.16 1.54
C GLU A 29 11.94 9.15 0.92
N MET A 30 10.94 8.59 1.61
CA MET A 30 9.56 8.65 1.15
C MET A 30 9.07 10.10 1.18
N PRO A 31 8.42 10.61 0.12
CA PRO A 31 7.90 11.96 0.11
C PRO A 31 6.80 12.12 1.17
N ASP A 32 6.72 13.33 1.75
CA ASP A 32 5.69 13.68 2.74
C ASP A 32 4.27 13.63 2.15
N GLU A 33 4.13 13.90 0.85
CA GLU A 33 2.83 13.94 0.17
C GLU A 33 2.93 13.47 -1.30
N LEU A 34 1.92 12.70 -1.72
CA LEU A 34 1.68 12.38 -3.12
C LEU A 34 0.82 13.49 -3.74
N ILE A 35 1.35 14.16 -4.76
CA ILE A 35 0.61 15.20 -5.50
C ILE A 35 -0.31 14.53 -6.51
N LEU A 36 -1.62 14.67 -6.28
CA LEU A 36 -2.67 14.19 -7.18
C LEU A 36 -3.41 15.38 -7.82
N PRO A 37 -4.02 15.21 -9.00
CA PRO A 37 -4.82 16.24 -9.66
C PRO A 37 -6.16 16.46 -8.93
N ALA A 38 -6.11 17.01 -7.73
CA ALA A 38 -7.28 17.27 -6.89
C ALA A 38 -8.09 18.47 -7.41
N ASP A 39 -9.43 18.36 -7.38
CA ASP A 39 -10.33 19.43 -7.84
C ASP A 39 -10.27 20.70 -6.97
N ARG A 40 -9.79 20.58 -5.72
CA ARG A 40 -9.75 21.65 -4.72
C ARG A 40 -8.46 21.59 -3.92
N GLN A 41 -8.02 22.73 -3.42
CA GLN A 41 -6.89 22.81 -2.50
C GLN A 41 -7.19 22.05 -1.19
N ARG A 42 -6.14 21.43 -0.62
CA ARG A 42 -6.24 20.69 0.64
C ARG A 42 -6.50 21.67 1.81
N PRO A 43 -7.59 21.49 2.59
CA PRO A 43 -7.86 22.34 3.75
C PRO A 43 -6.91 22.01 4.91
N ALA A 44 -6.65 22.98 5.79
CA ALA A 44 -5.78 22.81 6.97
C ALA A 44 -6.33 21.79 7.99
N ALA A 45 -7.65 21.64 8.07
CA ALA A 45 -8.31 20.64 8.90
C ALA A 45 -9.16 19.70 8.02
N PRO A 46 -9.02 18.35 8.17
CA PRO A 46 -9.82 17.40 7.40
C PRO A 46 -11.29 17.43 7.85
N SER A 47 -12.21 17.45 6.88
CA SER A 47 -13.65 17.36 7.16
C SER A 47 -14.13 15.94 7.44
N HIS A 48 -13.32 14.94 7.11
CA HIS A 48 -13.65 13.50 7.14
C HIS A 48 -14.90 13.10 6.35
N ARG A 49 -15.43 13.99 5.50
CA ARG A 49 -16.53 13.67 4.59
C ARG A 49 -15.99 12.86 3.41
N ALA A 50 -16.64 11.73 3.13
CA ALA A 50 -16.30 10.86 2.02
C ALA A 50 -17.55 10.35 1.31
N GLU A 51 -17.37 9.94 0.07
CA GLU A 51 -18.36 9.23 -0.74
C GLU A 51 -17.70 7.96 -1.28
N ALA A 52 -18.47 6.89 -1.42
CA ALA A 52 -18.01 5.65 -2.01
C ALA A 52 -18.59 5.52 -3.43
N ILE A 53 -17.73 5.21 -4.40
CA ILE A 53 -18.13 4.94 -5.77
C ILE A 53 -17.84 3.47 -6.05
N ASP A 54 -18.88 2.71 -6.40
CA ASP A 54 -18.75 1.30 -6.73
C ASP A 54 -18.10 1.11 -8.11
N LEU A 55 -17.07 0.26 -8.15
CA LEU A 55 -16.42 -0.18 -9.38
C LEU A 55 -16.63 -1.69 -9.54
N VAL A 56 -17.26 -2.10 -10.64
CA VAL A 56 -17.46 -3.52 -10.96
C VAL A 56 -16.45 -3.96 -12.01
N LEU A 57 -15.71 -5.01 -11.70
CA LEU A 57 -14.83 -5.69 -12.66
C LEU A 57 -15.63 -6.76 -13.41
N PRO A 58 -15.84 -6.64 -14.74
CA PRO A 58 -16.54 -7.67 -15.50
C PRO A 58 -15.84 -9.03 -15.36
N ALA A 59 -16.62 -10.11 -15.32
CA ALA A 59 -16.11 -11.45 -15.06
C ALA A 59 -14.97 -11.86 -16.01
N GLU A 60 -15.06 -11.47 -17.28
CA GLU A 60 -14.02 -11.74 -18.28
C GLU A 60 -12.70 -11.01 -17.95
N LEU A 61 -12.79 -9.75 -17.52
CA LEU A 61 -11.60 -9.00 -17.11
C LEU A 61 -11.00 -9.59 -15.82
N HIS A 62 -11.84 -9.96 -14.85
CA HIS A 62 -11.38 -10.65 -13.66
C HIS A 62 -10.64 -11.96 -13.99
N ALA A 63 -11.16 -12.76 -14.92
CA ALA A 63 -10.50 -13.99 -15.36
C ALA A 63 -9.13 -13.72 -15.98
N ARG A 64 -9.00 -12.67 -16.80
CA ARG A 64 -7.72 -12.26 -17.40
C ARG A 64 -6.71 -11.77 -16.37
N VAL A 65 -7.13 -10.95 -15.40
CA VAL A 65 -6.25 -10.49 -14.32
C VAL A 65 -5.82 -11.65 -13.42
N SER A 66 -6.72 -12.60 -13.17
CA SER A 66 -6.39 -13.84 -12.45
C SER A 66 -5.41 -14.73 -13.22
N GLY A 67 -5.53 -14.79 -14.54
CA GLY A 67 -4.56 -15.45 -15.42
C GLY A 67 -3.17 -14.80 -15.32
N LEU A 68 -3.11 -13.47 -15.43
CA LEU A 68 -1.87 -12.71 -15.29
C LEU A 68 -1.16 -13.00 -13.96
N ALA A 69 -1.90 -12.99 -12.85
CA ALA A 69 -1.33 -13.30 -11.54
C ALA A 69 -0.67 -14.69 -11.50
N ARG A 70 -1.28 -15.70 -12.12
CA ARG A 70 -0.72 -17.06 -12.21
C ARG A 70 0.53 -17.09 -13.09
N GLU A 71 0.48 -16.44 -14.25
CA GLU A 71 1.60 -16.37 -15.19
C GLU A 71 2.82 -15.66 -14.59
N SER A 72 2.61 -14.64 -13.75
CA SER A 72 3.67 -13.91 -13.05
C SER A 72 4.08 -14.52 -11.71
N GLY A 73 3.43 -15.61 -11.25
CA GLY A 73 3.69 -16.20 -9.94
C GLY A 73 3.33 -15.28 -8.76
N THR A 74 2.38 -14.36 -8.95
CA THR A 74 1.93 -13.40 -7.93
C THR A 74 0.50 -13.67 -7.49
N THR A 75 0.04 -12.94 -6.47
CA THR A 75 -1.37 -12.98 -6.08
C THR A 75 -2.19 -12.00 -6.91
N LEU A 76 -3.50 -12.24 -7.02
CA LEU A 76 -4.44 -11.28 -7.62
C LEU A 76 -4.36 -9.90 -6.94
N PHE A 77 -4.17 -9.88 -5.62
CA PHE A 77 -3.97 -8.67 -4.84
C PHE A 77 -2.78 -7.84 -5.34
N MET A 78 -1.62 -8.47 -5.56
CA MET A 78 -0.41 -7.79 -6.06
C MET A 78 -0.63 -7.19 -7.45
N VAL A 79 -1.36 -7.88 -8.32
CA VAL A 79 -1.67 -7.36 -9.67
C VAL A 79 -2.58 -6.13 -9.59
N VAL A 80 -3.61 -6.16 -8.75
CA VAL A 80 -4.50 -5.01 -8.55
C VAL A 80 -3.75 -3.85 -7.87
N GLN A 81 -2.92 -4.14 -6.87
CA GLN A 81 -2.06 -3.14 -6.23
C GLN A 81 -1.13 -2.47 -7.24
N ALA A 82 -0.48 -3.25 -8.11
CA ALA A 82 0.39 -2.73 -9.17
C ALA A 82 -0.39 -1.88 -10.17
N ALA A 83 -1.63 -2.26 -10.51
CA ALA A 83 -2.49 -1.48 -11.39
C ALA A 83 -2.85 -0.11 -10.78
N VAL A 84 -3.14 -0.05 -9.47
CA VAL A 84 -3.38 1.21 -8.75
C VAL A 84 -2.11 2.06 -8.74
N ALA A 85 -0.94 1.48 -8.41
CA ALA A 85 0.33 2.20 -8.41
C ALA A 85 0.67 2.77 -9.81
N ALA A 86 0.46 1.98 -10.87
CA ALA A 86 0.68 2.40 -12.25
C ALA A 86 -0.32 3.45 -12.74
N LEU A 87 -1.55 3.46 -12.20
CA LEU A 87 -2.52 4.53 -12.46
C LEU A 87 -2.06 5.82 -11.79
N LEU A 88 -1.72 5.77 -10.49
CA LEU A 88 -1.31 6.95 -9.73
C LEU A 88 -0.01 7.57 -10.25
N SER A 89 0.91 6.77 -10.81
CA SER A 89 2.14 7.29 -11.41
C SER A 89 1.95 8.01 -12.75
N ARG A 90 0.77 7.88 -13.37
CA ARG A 90 0.42 8.51 -14.65
C ARG A 90 -0.48 9.74 -14.50
N LEU A 91 -1.01 9.98 -13.30
CA LEU A 91 -1.81 11.15 -12.97
C LEU A 91 -0.91 12.32 -12.55
#